data_AF-A0A0P9ZCX2-F1
#
_entry.id   AF-A0A0P9ZCX2-F1
#
_cell.length_a   1.000
_cell.length_b   1.000
_cell.length_c   1.000
_cell.angle_alpha   90.00
_cell.angle_beta   90.00
_cell.angle_gamma   90.00
#
_symmetry.space_group_name_H-M   'P 1'
#
loop_
_entity.id
_entity.type
_entity.pdbx_description
1 polymer ?
#
loop_
_entity_poly.entity_id
_entity_poly.type
_entity_poly.pdbx_seq_one_letter_code
_entity_poly.pdbx_strand_id
1 'polypeptide(L)'
;MQASSGPGATVSRFGVVMRVDLDVEHADLEGLPRFQMAVRQARRLARLMYVAAGLGITGLVLAFFIDLFSPGSLWMAVLVNSGAALLLLAAGLQSARSVASWRARALEVPARVEHDPSALDGDADVDDSGWYERLLTRLSESSESLLRQIGLSTLWLAGWSLLVLISVQAIWNLTLLGNDISPVANLTGSALLLMAFGLLVLERQLSGEAQWPEAEPLSRLVRMTIVVFLAAALCLFFSRIDRVWPARLAVLIGLLPMAVAIEFLVRAALSLFSPRNERIEPRLLASSFIADLLRWPPRPLMALQHELHNRFGIDLRQIWAFTYMRRAFLPVLAVVALLGWALTGVHEIPLQARGIYERFGKPVEVFGPGLHAGLPWPFGRVLAVENGVVHELAASVSPASAAEQMADPAEGPPPASANRLWDASHINEKSQVIASSAGAKQSFQIVNMDVRFVYRIGLTDAAALAATYNSADIPALIRSTASRVLVHDFASRTLDELLGEQRTGLSEDIGKAVQADLQRLDSGVEILATVVEAIHPPAGAANAYHAVQAA
;
A
#
# COMPACT_ATOMS: atom_id res chain seq x y z
N MET A 1 -68.07 31.62 -8.86
CA MET A 1 -67.01 31.48 -9.88
C MET A 1 -66.07 30.39 -9.38
N GLN A 2 -66.30 29.15 -9.83
CA GLN A 2 -65.55 27.95 -9.44
C GLN A 2 -64.14 28.02 -10.04
N ALA A 3 -63.11 27.88 -9.22
CA ALA A 3 -61.74 27.64 -9.66
C ALA A 3 -61.49 26.13 -9.66
N SER A 4 -61.22 25.59 -10.85
CA SER A 4 -60.94 24.20 -11.14
C SER A 4 -59.66 23.71 -10.45
N SER A 5 -59.78 22.64 -9.68
CA SER A 5 -58.70 21.80 -9.19
C SER A 5 -58.04 21.04 -10.35
N GLY A 6 -56.75 21.29 -10.61
CA GLY A 6 -55.91 20.46 -11.48
C GLY A 6 -55.49 19.15 -10.77
N PRO A 7 -55.24 18.06 -11.52
CA PRO A 7 -55.06 16.74 -10.93
C PRO A 7 -53.65 16.55 -10.33
N GLY A 8 -53.61 16.27 -9.03
CA GLY A 8 -52.96 15.08 -8.49
C GLY A 8 -51.43 14.96 -8.54
N ALA A 9 -50.67 15.94 -8.06
CA ALA A 9 -49.30 15.69 -7.58
C ALA A 9 -49.32 15.47 -6.06
N THR A 10 -49.66 14.26 -5.61
CA THR A 10 -49.52 13.86 -4.20
C THR A 10 -48.06 13.61 -3.86
N VAL A 11 -47.30 14.70 -3.66
CA VAL A 11 -45.99 14.67 -3.03
C VAL A 11 -46.21 14.38 -1.54
N SER A 12 -45.87 13.16 -1.12
CA SER A 12 -45.73 12.81 0.31
C SER A 12 -44.82 13.83 1.01
N ARG A 13 -45.25 14.32 2.18
CA ARG A 13 -44.56 15.31 3.04
C ARG A 13 -43.11 14.95 3.45
N PHE A 14 -42.57 13.81 3.00
CA PHE A 14 -41.26 13.28 3.41
C PHE A 14 -40.24 13.05 2.27
N GLY A 15 -40.50 13.53 1.04
CA GLY A 15 -39.49 13.45 -0.04
C GLY A 15 -39.16 12.03 -0.53
N VAL A 16 -39.93 11.02 -0.11
CA VAL A 16 -39.87 9.65 -0.64
C VAL A 16 -40.76 9.61 -1.88
N VAL A 17 -40.18 9.40 -3.04
CA VAL A 17 -40.92 9.18 -4.29
C VAL A 17 -41.78 7.92 -4.12
N MET A 18 -43.10 8.07 -4.21
CA MET A 18 -44.03 6.96 -4.08
C MET A 18 -43.83 6.00 -5.27
N ARG A 19 -43.71 4.70 -4.95
CA ARG A 19 -43.56 3.63 -5.94
C ARG A 19 -44.91 3.42 -6.63
N VAL A 20 -44.87 3.34 -7.96
CA VAL A 20 -46.07 3.09 -8.76
C VAL A 20 -46.42 1.60 -8.70
N ASP A 21 -47.68 1.33 -8.40
CA ASP A 21 -48.29 0.01 -8.48
C ASP A 21 -49.26 0.01 -9.67
N LEU A 22 -48.95 -0.79 -10.69
CA LEU A 22 -49.74 -0.87 -11.92
C LEU A 22 -51.16 -1.43 -11.68
N ASP A 23 -51.41 -2.09 -10.53
CA ASP A 23 -52.73 -2.63 -10.19
C ASP A 23 -53.65 -1.57 -9.54
N VAL A 24 -53.10 -0.49 -8.96
CA VAL A 24 -53.83 0.52 -8.17
C VAL A 24 -53.84 1.89 -8.86
N GLU A 25 -52.73 2.28 -9.50
CA GLU A 25 -52.56 3.59 -10.14
C GLU A 25 -52.65 3.45 -11.68
N HIS A 26 -53.87 3.41 -12.23
CA HIS A 26 -54.11 3.67 -13.66
C HIS A 26 -54.08 5.18 -14.01
N ALA A 27 -53.56 6.00 -13.10
CA ALA A 27 -53.55 7.45 -13.21
C ALA A 27 -52.29 7.94 -13.93
N ASP A 28 -52.47 8.37 -15.18
CA ASP A 28 -51.60 9.25 -15.96
C ASP A 28 -50.08 9.00 -15.82
N LEU A 29 -49.65 7.76 -16.14
CA LEU A 29 -48.22 7.41 -16.25
C LEU A 29 -47.48 8.31 -17.25
N GLU A 30 -48.19 8.80 -18.26
CA GLU A 30 -47.69 9.76 -19.26
C GLU A 30 -47.42 11.14 -18.64
N GLY A 31 -48.16 11.58 -17.63
CA GLY A 31 -47.93 12.83 -16.90
C GLY A 31 -46.66 12.83 -16.03
N LEU A 32 -46.03 11.68 -15.77
CA LEU A 32 -44.84 11.58 -14.93
C LEU A 32 -43.53 11.72 -15.75
N PRO A 33 -42.70 12.75 -15.52
CA PRO A 33 -41.49 13.01 -16.31
C PRO A 33 -40.47 11.85 -16.24
N ARG A 34 -40.44 11.11 -15.13
CA ARG A 34 -39.57 9.92 -14.94
C ARG A 34 -39.94 8.73 -15.83
N PHE A 35 -41.19 8.64 -16.28
CA PHE A 35 -41.64 7.61 -17.22
C PHE A 35 -41.38 8.06 -18.66
N GLN A 36 -41.73 9.30 -19.03
CA GLN A 36 -41.47 9.86 -20.38
C GLN A 36 -39.99 9.78 -20.78
N MET A 37 -39.07 10.06 -19.84
CA MET A 37 -37.63 10.05 -20.10
C MET A 37 -36.98 8.65 -19.99
N ALA A 38 -37.74 7.60 -19.64
CA ALA A 38 -37.21 6.28 -19.29
C ALA A 38 -36.39 5.62 -20.41
N VAL A 39 -36.84 5.71 -21.66
CA VAL A 39 -36.11 5.15 -22.83
C VAL A 39 -34.76 5.85 -23.03
N ARG A 40 -34.74 7.19 -22.93
CA ARG A 40 -33.51 7.99 -23.07
C ARG A 40 -32.54 7.69 -21.92
N GLN A 41 -33.05 7.60 -20.70
CA GLN A 41 -32.28 7.24 -19.50
C GLN A 41 -31.69 5.83 -19.63
N ALA A 42 -32.48 4.83 -20.03
CA ALA A 42 -32.01 3.45 -20.22
C ALA A 42 -30.88 3.33 -21.25
N ARG A 43 -30.94 4.10 -22.36
CA ARG A 43 -29.89 4.16 -23.38
C ARG A 43 -28.63 4.88 -22.88
N ARG A 44 -28.77 5.97 -22.12
CA ARG A 44 -27.64 6.70 -21.51
C ARG A 44 -26.91 5.82 -20.50
N LEU A 45 -27.66 5.16 -19.62
CA LEU A 45 -27.13 4.24 -18.61
C LEU A 45 -26.40 3.05 -19.23
N ALA A 46 -26.91 2.48 -20.33
CA ALA A 46 -26.21 1.42 -21.05
C ALA A 46 -24.83 1.85 -21.53
N ARG A 47 -24.75 3.02 -22.18
CA ARG A 47 -23.49 3.53 -22.72
C ARG A 47 -22.47 3.75 -21.61
N LEU A 48 -22.89 4.39 -20.52
CA LEU A 48 -22.02 4.60 -19.36
C LEU A 48 -21.61 3.27 -18.70
N MET A 49 -22.52 2.31 -18.60
CA MET A 49 -22.26 0.98 -18.04
C MET A 49 -21.20 0.24 -18.86
N TYR A 50 -21.33 0.18 -20.19
CA TYR A 50 -20.36 -0.50 -21.04
C TYR A 50 -18.99 0.18 -21.02
N VAL A 51 -18.95 1.53 -20.99
CA VAL A 51 -17.69 2.28 -20.88
C VAL A 51 -17.02 2.01 -19.53
N ALA A 52 -17.76 2.08 -18.43
CA ALA A 52 -17.22 1.81 -17.09
C ALA A 52 -16.76 0.35 -16.94
N ALA A 53 -17.58 -0.61 -17.37
CA ALA A 53 -17.22 -2.03 -17.34
C ALA A 53 -16.00 -2.33 -18.21
N GLY A 54 -15.96 -1.80 -19.44
CA GLY A 54 -14.83 -1.98 -20.36
C GLY A 54 -13.53 -1.45 -19.78
N LEU A 55 -13.51 -0.20 -19.31
CA LEU A 55 -12.34 0.40 -18.66
C LEU A 55 -11.93 -0.36 -17.38
N GLY A 56 -12.90 -0.80 -16.59
CA GLY A 56 -12.65 -1.58 -15.38
C GLY A 56 -11.98 -2.92 -15.67
N ILE A 57 -12.52 -3.68 -16.64
CA ILE A 57 -11.95 -4.96 -17.09
C ILE A 57 -10.56 -4.76 -17.70
N THR A 58 -10.38 -3.75 -18.57
CA THR A 58 -9.05 -3.44 -19.14
C THR A 58 -8.03 -3.13 -18.03
N GLY A 59 -8.44 -2.39 -17.00
CA GLY A 59 -7.59 -2.13 -15.82
C GLY A 59 -7.19 -3.42 -15.09
N LEU A 60 -8.13 -4.35 -14.87
CA LEU A 60 -7.83 -5.64 -14.24
C LEU A 60 -6.93 -6.53 -15.10
N VAL A 61 -7.18 -6.59 -16.41
CA VAL A 61 -6.34 -7.34 -17.36
C VAL A 61 -4.92 -6.79 -17.38
N LEU A 62 -4.77 -5.46 -17.43
CA LEU A 62 -3.46 -4.82 -17.36
C LEU A 62 -2.75 -5.11 -16.04
N ALA A 63 -3.49 -5.09 -14.92
CA ALA A 63 -2.93 -5.44 -13.61
C ALA A 63 -2.44 -6.90 -13.56
N PHE A 64 -3.20 -7.83 -14.13
CA PHE A 64 -2.82 -9.24 -14.24
C PHE A 64 -1.52 -9.42 -15.04
N PHE A 65 -1.39 -8.73 -16.18
CA PHE A 65 -0.15 -8.76 -16.96
C PHE A 65 1.02 -8.17 -16.17
N ILE A 66 0.83 -7.04 -15.48
CA ILE A 66 1.89 -6.42 -14.68
C ILE A 66 2.33 -7.34 -13.54
N ASP A 67 1.41 -8.03 -12.87
CA ASP A 67 1.73 -8.97 -11.80
C ASP A 67 2.60 -10.14 -12.30
N LEU A 68 2.37 -10.61 -13.54
CA LEU A 68 3.17 -11.67 -14.15
C LEU A 68 4.65 -11.29 -14.36
N PHE A 69 4.94 -10.01 -14.61
CA PHE A 69 6.31 -9.53 -14.89
C PHE A 69 6.98 -8.82 -13.71
N SER A 70 6.18 -8.23 -12.80
CA SER A 70 6.68 -7.47 -11.65
C SER A 70 5.75 -7.70 -10.44
N PRO A 71 5.85 -8.88 -9.79
CA PRO A 71 5.05 -9.20 -8.62
C PRO A 71 5.31 -8.19 -7.50
N GLY A 72 4.27 -7.77 -6.80
CA GLY A 72 4.40 -6.83 -5.68
C GLY A 72 4.68 -5.37 -6.10
N SER A 73 4.31 -5.01 -7.32
CA SER A 73 4.42 -3.64 -7.81
C SER A 73 3.25 -2.75 -7.36
N LEU A 74 3.53 -1.46 -7.07
CA LEU A 74 2.51 -0.44 -6.78
C LEU A 74 1.41 -0.37 -7.85
N TRP A 75 1.80 -0.61 -9.11
CA TRP A 75 0.91 -0.57 -10.27
C TRP A 75 -0.27 -1.52 -10.15
N MET A 76 -0.05 -2.69 -9.54
CA MET A 76 -1.10 -3.68 -9.33
C MET A 76 -2.19 -3.11 -8.41
N ALA A 77 -1.81 -2.52 -7.28
CA ALA A 77 -2.76 -1.94 -6.32
C ALA A 77 -3.56 -0.78 -6.94
N VAL A 78 -2.88 0.10 -7.70
CA VAL A 78 -3.49 1.25 -8.39
C VAL A 78 -4.50 0.80 -9.44
N LEU A 79 -4.13 -0.14 -10.32
CA LEU A 79 -4.99 -0.59 -11.41
C LEU A 79 -6.16 -1.44 -10.93
N VAL A 80 -5.93 -2.34 -9.96
CA VAL A 80 -7.00 -3.18 -9.40
C VAL A 80 -8.02 -2.34 -8.66
N ASN A 81 -7.60 -1.40 -7.80
CA ASN A 81 -8.55 -0.56 -7.07
C ASN A 81 -9.31 0.39 -8.00
N SER A 82 -8.64 0.96 -9.01
CA SER A 82 -9.30 1.78 -10.04
C SER A 82 -10.28 0.98 -10.88
N GLY A 83 -9.91 -0.24 -11.28
CA GLY A 83 -10.76 -1.16 -12.02
C GLY A 83 -11.97 -1.59 -11.20
N ALA A 84 -11.75 -1.98 -9.94
CA ALA A 84 -12.81 -2.34 -9.00
C ALA A 84 -13.83 -1.21 -8.81
N ALA A 85 -13.36 0.03 -8.67
CA ALA A 85 -14.20 1.20 -8.56
C ALA A 85 -15.10 1.43 -9.80
N LEU A 86 -14.56 1.19 -10.99
CA LEU A 86 -15.32 1.28 -12.25
C LEU A 86 -16.32 0.13 -12.42
N LEU A 87 -15.97 -1.08 -11.98
CA LEU A 87 -16.87 -2.24 -12.03
C LEU A 87 -18.07 -2.08 -11.09
N LEU A 88 -17.87 -1.54 -9.88
CA LEU A 88 -18.97 -1.23 -8.97
C LEU A 88 -19.87 -0.11 -9.51
N LEU A 89 -19.27 0.90 -10.17
CA LEU A 89 -20.05 1.92 -10.88
C LEU A 89 -20.86 1.30 -12.02
N ALA A 90 -20.28 0.37 -12.79
CA ALA A 90 -20.98 -0.36 -13.83
C ALA A 90 -22.15 -1.19 -13.27
N ALA A 91 -21.96 -1.86 -12.14
CA ALA A 91 -23.02 -2.58 -11.43
C ALA A 91 -24.16 -1.64 -10.99
N GLY A 92 -23.82 -0.44 -10.49
CA GLY A 92 -24.77 0.62 -10.18
C GLY A 92 -25.59 1.07 -11.39
N LEU A 93 -24.90 1.38 -12.49
CA LEU A 93 -25.52 1.81 -13.75
C LEU A 93 -26.39 0.71 -14.36
N GLN A 94 -25.98 -0.55 -14.25
CA GLN A 94 -26.76 -1.70 -14.68
C GLN A 94 -28.05 -1.85 -13.87
N SER A 95 -27.98 -1.76 -12.54
CA SER A 95 -29.17 -1.81 -11.68
C SER A 95 -30.11 -0.63 -11.93
N ALA A 96 -29.60 0.55 -12.25
CA ALA A 96 -30.46 1.68 -12.62
C ALA A 96 -31.09 1.50 -14.01
N ARG A 97 -30.35 0.91 -14.96
CA ARG A 97 -30.85 0.60 -16.31
C ARG A 97 -32.00 -0.39 -16.25
N SER A 98 -31.96 -1.40 -15.38
CA SER A 98 -33.07 -2.34 -15.26
C SER A 98 -34.35 -1.65 -14.78
N VAL A 99 -34.27 -0.71 -13.83
CA VAL A 99 -35.41 0.10 -13.38
C VAL A 99 -35.94 0.99 -14.52
N ALA A 100 -35.06 1.70 -15.22
CA ALA A 100 -35.46 2.55 -16.36
C ALA A 100 -36.10 1.73 -17.50
N SER A 101 -35.58 0.53 -17.80
CA SER A 101 -36.19 -0.37 -18.79
C SER A 101 -37.54 -0.93 -18.35
N TRP A 102 -37.76 -1.10 -17.05
CA TRP A 102 -39.06 -1.48 -16.52
C TRP A 102 -40.07 -0.35 -16.72
N ARG A 103 -39.70 0.90 -16.41
CA ARG A 103 -40.55 2.09 -16.64
C ARG A 103 -40.88 2.29 -18.12
N ALA A 104 -39.91 2.08 -19.01
CA ALA A 104 -40.13 2.15 -20.45
C ALA A 104 -41.14 1.10 -20.93
N ARG A 105 -41.02 -0.16 -20.45
CA ARG A 105 -41.99 -1.23 -20.77
C ARG A 105 -43.37 -0.94 -20.20
N ALA A 106 -43.46 -0.39 -18.99
CA ALA A 106 -44.74 -0.04 -18.36
C ALA A 106 -45.55 0.98 -19.18
N LEU A 107 -44.89 1.90 -19.90
CA LEU A 107 -45.54 2.83 -20.84
C LEU A 107 -45.99 2.17 -22.16
N GLU A 108 -45.34 1.09 -22.59
CA GLU A 108 -45.65 0.40 -23.86
C GLU A 108 -46.80 -0.63 -23.70
N VAL A 109 -47.05 -1.14 -22.48
CA VAL A 109 -48.01 -2.22 -22.20
C VAL A 109 -49.49 -1.87 -22.46
N PRO A 110 -50.01 -0.65 -22.27
CA PRO A 110 -51.42 -0.35 -22.59
C PRO A 110 -51.76 -0.60 -24.06
N ALA A 111 -50.79 -0.49 -24.98
CA ALA A 111 -51.03 -0.61 -26.42
C ALA A 111 -51.08 -2.06 -26.95
N ARG A 112 -50.65 -3.05 -26.16
CA ARG A 112 -50.52 -4.45 -26.63
C ARG A 112 -51.70 -5.35 -26.28
N VAL A 113 -52.52 -4.97 -25.29
CA VAL A 113 -53.66 -5.78 -24.83
C VAL A 113 -54.90 -5.59 -25.72
N GLU A 114 -54.99 -4.53 -26.51
CA GLU A 114 -56.13 -4.29 -27.41
C GLU A 114 -56.07 -5.01 -28.77
N HIS A 115 -54.99 -5.71 -29.13
CA HIS A 115 -54.78 -6.16 -30.52
C HIS A 115 -54.56 -7.66 -30.76
N ASP A 116 -54.81 -8.56 -29.80
CA ASP A 116 -54.83 -9.99 -30.15
C ASP A 116 -55.79 -10.85 -29.30
N PRO A 117 -57.06 -11.00 -29.74
CA PRO A 117 -58.00 -11.95 -29.15
C PRO A 117 -57.83 -13.39 -29.68
N SER A 118 -56.83 -13.69 -30.51
CA SER A 118 -56.77 -14.94 -31.29
C SER A 118 -55.74 -15.99 -30.84
N ALA A 119 -55.03 -15.78 -29.73
CA ALA A 119 -54.03 -16.74 -29.25
C ALA A 119 -54.53 -17.69 -28.13
N LEU A 120 -55.82 -18.03 -28.15
CA LEU A 120 -56.39 -19.14 -27.37
C LEU A 120 -56.74 -20.27 -28.34
N ASP A 121 -55.73 -20.95 -28.87
CA ASP A 121 -55.77 -22.34 -29.35
C ASP A 121 -54.42 -22.65 -30.01
N GLY A 122 -53.63 -23.51 -29.37
CA GLY A 122 -52.30 -23.90 -29.84
C GLY A 122 -51.83 -25.15 -29.13
N ASP A 123 -52.20 -26.28 -29.71
CA ASP A 123 -51.75 -27.67 -29.54
C ASP A 123 -50.90 -28.04 -28.32
N ALA A 124 -51.44 -28.97 -27.54
CA ALA A 124 -50.66 -29.87 -26.71
C ALA A 124 -49.94 -30.88 -27.61
N ASP A 125 -48.74 -30.52 -28.05
CA ASP A 125 -47.86 -31.43 -28.79
C ASP A 125 -47.38 -32.54 -27.84
N VAL A 126 -47.61 -33.79 -28.24
CA VAL A 126 -47.20 -34.99 -27.49
C VAL A 126 -45.71 -35.20 -27.73
N ASP A 127 -44.91 -34.85 -26.72
CA ASP A 127 -43.44 -34.87 -26.80
C ASP A 127 -42.89 -36.29 -26.59
N ASP A 128 -42.45 -36.93 -27.69
CA ASP A 128 -41.73 -38.21 -27.72
C ASP A 128 -40.22 -37.98 -27.51
N SER A 129 -39.86 -37.22 -26.47
CA SER A 129 -38.48 -36.75 -26.22
C SER A 129 -37.67 -37.65 -25.30
N GLY A 130 -36.40 -37.85 -25.66
CA GLY A 130 -35.45 -38.70 -24.95
C GLY A 130 -35.17 -38.22 -23.52
N TRP A 131 -34.66 -39.10 -22.65
CA TRP A 131 -34.36 -38.75 -21.24
C TRP A 131 -33.41 -37.54 -21.10
N TYR A 132 -32.55 -37.32 -22.10
CA TYR A 132 -31.64 -36.18 -22.18
C TYR A 132 -32.37 -34.87 -22.46
N GLU A 133 -33.32 -34.87 -23.39
CA GLU A 133 -34.16 -33.69 -23.68
C GLU A 133 -35.06 -33.35 -22.50
N ARG A 134 -35.62 -34.36 -21.82
CA ARG A 134 -36.38 -34.17 -20.56
C ARG A 134 -35.53 -33.65 -19.40
N LEU A 135 -34.25 -34.04 -19.32
CA LEU A 135 -33.32 -33.48 -18.35
C LEU A 135 -33.02 -32.02 -18.69
N LEU A 136 -32.72 -31.72 -19.96
CA LEU A 136 -32.46 -30.36 -20.44
C LEU A 136 -33.67 -29.44 -20.28
N THR A 137 -34.89 -29.90 -20.54
CA THR A 137 -36.11 -29.11 -20.33
C THR A 137 -36.37 -28.88 -18.86
N ARG A 138 -36.19 -29.87 -17.98
CA ARG A 138 -36.27 -29.65 -16.52
C ARG A 138 -35.18 -28.72 -15.99
N LEU A 139 -33.95 -28.83 -16.50
CA LEU A 139 -32.87 -27.91 -16.14
C LEU A 139 -33.14 -26.51 -16.68
N SER A 140 -33.70 -26.41 -17.89
CA SER A 140 -34.12 -25.16 -18.52
C SER A 140 -35.25 -24.51 -17.73
N GLU A 141 -36.34 -25.22 -17.44
CA GLU A 141 -37.49 -24.74 -16.64
C GLU A 141 -37.10 -24.42 -15.20
N SER A 142 -36.24 -25.24 -14.58
CA SER A 142 -35.67 -24.94 -13.26
C SER A 142 -34.76 -23.71 -13.32
N SER A 143 -33.94 -23.56 -14.36
CA SER A 143 -33.09 -22.38 -14.54
C SER A 143 -33.92 -21.14 -14.84
N GLU A 144 -35.01 -21.26 -15.60
CA GLU A 144 -35.93 -20.17 -15.94
C GLU A 144 -36.74 -19.74 -14.72
N SER A 145 -37.25 -20.68 -13.92
CA SER A 145 -37.95 -20.36 -12.68
C SER A 145 -37.02 -19.72 -11.65
N LEU A 146 -35.79 -20.22 -11.50
CA LEU A 146 -34.75 -19.59 -10.68
C LEU A 146 -34.35 -18.21 -11.24
N LEU A 147 -34.22 -18.04 -12.56
CA LEU A 147 -33.92 -16.76 -13.19
C LEU A 147 -35.06 -15.76 -13.04
N ARG A 148 -36.32 -16.20 -13.09
CA ARG A 148 -37.50 -15.35 -12.84
C ARG A 148 -37.58 -14.94 -11.37
N GLN A 149 -37.24 -15.84 -10.44
CA GLN A 149 -37.23 -15.58 -9.00
C GLN A 149 -36.06 -14.68 -8.57
N ILE A 150 -34.84 -14.98 -9.02
CA ILE A 150 -33.61 -14.26 -8.66
C ILE A 150 -33.45 -12.97 -9.46
N GLY A 151 -33.96 -12.94 -10.70
CA GLY A 151 -33.84 -11.90 -11.73
C GLY A 151 -32.41 -11.55 -12.15
N LEU A 152 -32.24 -11.36 -13.45
CA LEU A 152 -30.95 -11.16 -14.13
C LEU A 152 -30.12 -10.01 -13.54
N SER A 153 -30.77 -8.95 -13.03
CA SER A 153 -30.09 -7.80 -12.42
C SER A 153 -29.41 -8.13 -11.09
N THR A 154 -29.97 -9.05 -10.31
CA THR A 154 -29.43 -9.47 -9.01
C THR A 154 -28.19 -10.34 -9.19
N LEU A 155 -28.24 -11.29 -10.14
CA LEU A 155 -27.09 -12.15 -10.47
C LEU A 155 -25.91 -11.32 -10.96
N TRP A 156 -26.15 -10.34 -11.83
CA TRP A 156 -25.10 -9.44 -12.29
C TRP A 156 -24.52 -8.57 -11.17
N LEU A 157 -25.37 -8.03 -10.28
CA LEU A 157 -24.90 -7.27 -9.13
C LEU A 157 -24.01 -8.13 -8.22
N ALA A 158 -24.41 -9.37 -7.95
CA ALA A 158 -23.62 -10.32 -7.19
C ALA A 158 -22.29 -10.67 -7.90
N GLY A 159 -22.34 -10.92 -9.22
CA GLY A 159 -21.18 -11.25 -10.03
C GLY A 159 -20.12 -10.15 -10.06
N TRP A 160 -20.52 -8.90 -10.33
CA TRP A 160 -19.60 -7.76 -10.27
C TRP A 160 -18.99 -7.57 -8.88
N SER A 161 -19.82 -7.70 -7.83
CA SER A 161 -19.38 -7.53 -6.45
C SER A 161 -18.39 -8.62 -6.03
N LEU A 162 -18.66 -9.88 -6.39
CA LEU A 162 -17.77 -11.00 -6.10
C LEU A 162 -16.43 -10.86 -6.84
N LEU A 163 -16.47 -10.47 -8.12
CA LEU A 163 -15.25 -10.22 -8.89
C LEU A 163 -14.38 -9.15 -8.23
N VAL A 164 -14.99 -8.04 -7.79
CA VAL A 164 -14.31 -6.97 -7.07
C VAL A 164 -13.69 -7.46 -5.76
N LEU A 165 -14.43 -8.24 -4.97
CA LEU A 165 -13.91 -8.79 -3.71
C LEU A 165 -12.68 -9.68 -3.95
N ILE A 166 -12.76 -10.59 -4.92
CA ILE A 166 -11.65 -11.46 -5.28
C ILE A 166 -10.44 -10.64 -5.75
N SER A 167 -10.66 -9.64 -6.63
CA SER A 167 -9.58 -8.80 -7.14
C SER A 167 -8.88 -8.00 -6.04
N VAL A 168 -9.63 -7.33 -5.16
CA VAL A 168 -9.04 -6.52 -4.07
C VAL A 168 -8.38 -7.41 -3.02
N GLN A 169 -8.92 -8.59 -2.73
CA GLN A 169 -8.31 -9.53 -1.80
C GLN A 169 -6.98 -10.08 -2.32
N ALA A 170 -6.87 -10.36 -3.63
CA ALA A 170 -5.65 -10.89 -4.25
C ALA A 170 -4.44 -9.94 -4.12
N ILE A 171 -4.67 -8.63 -4.06
CA ILE A 171 -3.60 -7.61 -4.00
C ILE A 171 -3.26 -7.16 -2.58
N TRP A 172 -3.92 -7.73 -1.55
CA TRP A 172 -3.85 -7.20 -0.19
C TRP A 172 -2.48 -7.48 0.46
N ASN A 173 -1.55 -6.54 0.32
CA ASN A 173 -0.23 -6.63 0.91
C ASN A 173 0.29 -5.26 1.39
N LEU A 174 0.47 -5.09 2.71
CA LEU A 174 0.97 -3.83 3.30
C LEU A 174 2.51 -3.69 3.28
N THR A 175 3.24 -4.72 2.83
CA THR A 175 4.71 -4.70 2.73
C THR A 175 5.22 -4.24 1.36
N LEU A 176 4.35 -3.71 0.50
CA LEU A 176 4.73 -3.19 -0.82
C LEU A 176 5.77 -2.06 -0.68
N LEU A 177 6.83 -2.15 -1.48
CA LEU A 177 7.88 -1.13 -1.56
C LEU A 177 7.46 -0.02 -2.51
N GLY A 178 7.96 1.19 -2.26
CA GLY A 178 7.80 2.31 -3.19
C GLY A 178 8.66 2.11 -4.44
N ASN A 179 8.12 2.45 -5.61
CA ASN A 179 8.89 2.49 -6.85
C ASN A 179 9.35 3.93 -7.14
N ASP A 180 10.50 4.06 -7.80
CA ASP A 180 10.94 5.35 -8.31
C ASP A 180 9.96 5.95 -9.34
N ILE A 181 10.00 7.27 -9.44
CA ILE A 181 9.12 8.04 -10.32
C ILE A 181 9.47 7.69 -11.77
N SER A 182 8.54 7.01 -12.46
CA SER A 182 8.62 6.76 -13.90
C SER A 182 7.82 7.80 -14.68
N PRO A 183 8.25 8.22 -15.89
CA PRO A 183 7.43 9.06 -16.77
C PRO A 183 6.06 8.44 -17.08
N VAL A 184 5.97 7.11 -17.10
CA VAL A 184 4.71 6.38 -17.26
C VAL A 184 3.78 6.62 -16.06
N ALA A 185 4.30 6.69 -14.83
CA ALA A 185 3.52 6.98 -13.63
C ALA A 185 2.89 8.38 -13.68
N ASN A 186 3.63 9.39 -14.17
CA ASN A 186 3.11 10.75 -14.33
C ASN A 186 2.02 10.82 -15.41
N LEU A 187 2.21 10.12 -16.53
CA LEU A 187 1.22 10.04 -17.61
C LEU A 187 -0.07 9.37 -17.12
N THR A 188 0.04 8.22 -16.44
CA THR A 188 -1.11 7.51 -15.89
C THR A 188 -1.79 8.31 -14.78
N GLY A 189 -1.03 8.94 -13.88
CA GLY A 189 -1.59 9.83 -12.85
C GLY A 189 -2.38 10.99 -13.46
N SER A 190 -1.86 11.60 -14.52
CA SER A 190 -2.55 12.68 -15.26
C SER A 190 -3.81 12.17 -15.98
N ALA A 191 -3.76 10.98 -16.58
CA ALA A 191 -4.91 10.36 -17.20
C ALA A 191 -6.02 10.03 -16.18
N LEU A 192 -5.66 9.52 -15.00
CA LEU A 192 -6.60 9.28 -13.90
C LEU A 192 -7.25 10.59 -13.40
N LEU A 193 -6.49 11.69 -13.32
CA LEU A 193 -7.06 13.01 -12.99
C LEU A 193 -8.04 13.50 -14.06
N LEU A 194 -7.73 13.33 -15.35
CA LEU A 194 -8.63 13.70 -16.45
C LEU A 194 -9.91 12.86 -16.42
N MET A 195 -9.80 11.55 -16.16
CA MET A 195 -10.97 10.69 -15.97
C MET A 195 -11.78 11.09 -14.72
N ALA A 196 -11.12 11.43 -13.61
CA ALA A 196 -11.78 11.92 -12.40
C ALA A 196 -12.54 13.23 -12.66
N PHE A 197 -11.99 14.13 -13.47
CA PHE A 197 -12.67 15.34 -13.92
C PHE A 197 -13.92 15.02 -14.78
N GLY A 198 -13.80 14.08 -15.73
CA GLY A 198 -14.95 13.61 -16.51
C GLY A 198 -16.05 13.01 -15.63
N LEU A 199 -15.67 12.23 -14.61
CA LEU A 199 -16.60 11.69 -13.60
C LEU A 199 -17.19 12.80 -12.73
N LEU A 200 -16.45 13.85 -12.39
CA LEU A 200 -16.97 15.00 -11.64
C LEU A 200 -18.05 15.73 -12.44
N VAL A 201 -17.87 15.89 -13.76
CA VAL A 201 -18.91 16.45 -14.64
C VAL A 201 -20.15 15.56 -14.64
N LEU A 202 -19.98 14.23 -14.73
CA LEU A 202 -21.08 13.28 -14.65
C LEU A 202 -21.79 13.32 -13.30
N GLU A 203 -21.06 13.40 -12.20
CA GLU A 203 -21.57 13.55 -10.84
C GLU A 203 -22.43 14.80 -10.73
N ARG A 204 -21.93 15.93 -11.23
CA ARG A 204 -22.64 17.21 -11.19
C ARG A 204 -23.93 17.16 -12.00
N GLN A 205 -23.90 16.53 -13.18
CA GLN A 205 -25.09 16.31 -13.99
C GLN A 205 -26.14 15.45 -13.27
N LEU A 206 -25.73 14.32 -12.69
CA LEU A 206 -26.64 13.44 -11.94
C LEU A 206 -27.22 14.13 -10.71
N SER A 207 -26.42 14.93 -9.99
CA SER A 207 -26.89 15.67 -8.81
C SER A 207 -27.93 16.76 -9.13
N GLY A 208 -27.94 17.26 -10.37
CA GLY A 208 -28.85 18.31 -10.82
C GLY A 208 -30.20 17.80 -11.36
N GLU A 209 -30.35 16.51 -11.61
CA GLU A 209 -31.58 15.93 -12.18
C GLU A 209 -32.56 15.50 -11.07
N ALA A 210 -33.24 16.47 -10.45
CA ALA A 210 -34.20 16.24 -9.35
C ALA A 210 -35.42 15.37 -9.73
N GLN A 211 -35.73 15.27 -11.03
CA GLN A 211 -36.83 14.46 -11.55
C GLN A 211 -36.48 12.98 -11.69
N TRP A 212 -35.20 12.61 -11.49
CA TRP A 212 -34.70 11.26 -11.67
C TRP A 212 -34.30 10.61 -10.33
N PRO A 213 -35.10 9.66 -9.79
CA PRO A 213 -34.85 9.06 -8.47
C PRO A 213 -33.51 8.33 -8.34
N GLU A 214 -33.02 7.66 -9.39
CA GLU A 214 -31.75 6.90 -9.34
C GLU A 214 -30.51 7.79 -9.50
N ALA A 215 -30.66 9.04 -9.96
CA ALA A 215 -29.52 9.92 -10.21
C ALA A 215 -28.76 10.23 -8.92
N GLU A 216 -29.48 10.39 -7.81
CA GLU A 216 -28.88 10.68 -6.50
C GLU A 216 -28.03 9.50 -5.99
N PRO A 217 -28.50 8.25 -5.89
CA PRO A 217 -27.65 7.10 -5.56
C PRO A 217 -26.48 6.87 -6.52
N LEU A 218 -26.68 7.07 -7.83
CA LEU A 218 -25.60 6.92 -8.82
C LEU A 218 -24.51 7.98 -8.63
N SER A 219 -24.88 9.23 -8.32
CA SER A 219 -23.90 10.29 -8.04
C SER A 219 -22.97 9.92 -6.88
N ARG A 220 -23.48 9.19 -5.87
CA ARG A 220 -22.69 8.71 -4.71
C ARG A 220 -21.65 7.67 -5.15
N LEU A 221 -22.03 6.74 -6.03
CA LEU A 221 -21.09 5.76 -6.61
C LEU A 221 -20.04 6.44 -7.50
N VAL A 222 -20.43 7.46 -8.28
CA VAL A 222 -19.47 8.25 -9.06
C VAL A 222 -18.47 8.98 -8.15
N ARG A 223 -18.92 9.56 -7.03
CA ARG A 223 -18.02 10.17 -6.02
C ARG A 223 -17.03 9.17 -5.44
N MET A 224 -17.49 7.96 -5.14
CA MET A 224 -16.63 6.87 -4.69
C MET A 224 -15.53 6.60 -5.72
N THR A 225 -15.87 6.47 -7.00
CA THR A 225 -14.89 6.27 -8.08
C THR A 225 -13.91 7.44 -8.20
N ILE A 226 -14.38 8.69 -8.08
CA ILE A 226 -13.52 9.88 -8.08
C ILE A 226 -12.51 9.82 -6.93
N VAL A 227 -12.93 9.49 -5.71
CA VAL A 227 -12.05 9.39 -4.54
C VAL A 227 -10.95 8.33 -4.76
N VAL A 228 -11.31 7.18 -5.33
CA VAL A 228 -10.32 6.14 -5.67
C VAL A 228 -9.33 6.65 -6.71
N PHE A 229 -9.78 7.35 -7.76
CA PHE A 229 -8.89 7.88 -8.80
C PHE A 229 -7.98 8.99 -8.28
N LEU A 230 -8.47 9.88 -7.41
CA LEU A 230 -7.65 10.92 -6.79
C LEU A 230 -6.56 10.32 -5.89
N ALA A 231 -6.92 9.33 -5.07
CA ALA A 231 -5.94 8.61 -4.24
C ALA A 231 -4.93 7.86 -5.09
N ALA A 232 -5.37 7.16 -6.14
CA ALA A 232 -4.51 6.47 -7.09
C ALA A 232 -3.52 7.43 -7.79
N ALA A 233 -3.99 8.58 -8.28
CA ALA A 233 -3.15 9.60 -8.90
C ALA A 233 -2.14 10.18 -7.88
N LEU A 234 -2.59 10.46 -6.65
CA LEU A 234 -1.71 10.90 -5.56
C LEU A 234 -0.61 9.87 -5.29
N CYS A 235 -0.93 8.58 -5.23
CA CYS A 235 0.06 7.53 -5.01
C CYS A 235 1.10 7.48 -6.15
N LEU A 236 0.67 7.64 -7.41
CA LEU A 236 1.58 7.64 -8.56
C LEU A 236 2.51 8.86 -8.58
N PHE A 237 2.03 10.07 -8.26
CA PHE A 237 2.84 11.29 -8.28
C PHE A 237 3.87 11.34 -7.14
N PHE A 238 3.58 10.72 -6.00
CA PHE A 238 4.41 10.78 -4.81
C PHE A 238 5.17 9.49 -4.49
N SER A 239 5.09 8.47 -5.35
CA SER A 239 5.85 7.22 -5.22
C SER A 239 7.35 7.48 -5.28
N ARG A 240 8.08 7.02 -4.27
CA ARG A 240 9.55 7.00 -4.23
C ARG A 240 10.03 5.83 -3.36
N ILE A 241 11.24 5.34 -3.59
CA ILE A 241 11.82 4.23 -2.82
C ILE A 241 11.94 4.56 -1.32
N ASP A 242 12.21 5.82 -0.97
CA ASP A 242 12.35 6.29 0.42
C ASP A 242 11.01 6.44 1.18
N ARG A 243 9.86 6.32 0.48
CA ARG A 243 8.53 6.63 1.03
C ARG A 243 7.59 5.43 0.92
N VAL A 244 7.26 4.84 2.07
CA VAL A 244 6.33 3.70 2.17
C VAL A 244 4.85 4.10 2.16
N TRP A 245 4.53 5.36 2.44
CA TRP A 245 3.13 5.81 2.58
C TRP A 245 2.30 5.74 1.28
N PRO A 246 2.82 6.02 0.06
CA PRO A 246 2.02 5.94 -1.17
C PRO A 246 1.60 4.51 -1.48
N ALA A 247 2.50 3.54 -1.25
CA ALA A 247 2.20 2.12 -1.41
C ALA A 247 1.13 1.65 -0.43
N ARG A 248 1.26 2.03 0.85
CA ARG A 248 0.24 1.72 1.87
C ARG A 248 -1.10 2.36 1.56
N LEU A 249 -1.12 3.62 1.14
CA LEU A 249 -2.35 4.31 0.74
C LEU A 249 -3.01 3.64 -0.47
N ALA A 250 -2.22 3.21 -1.46
CA ALA A 250 -2.72 2.53 -2.66
C ALA A 250 -3.41 1.20 -2.35
N VAL A 251 -3.00 0.48 -1.30
CA VAL A 251 -3.68 -0.74 -0.83
C VAL A 251 -4.88 -0.38 0.05
N LEU A 252 -4.71 0.52 1.02
CA LEU A 252 -5.75 0.89 1.97
C LEU A 252 -6.97 1.52 1.30
N ILE A 253 -6.80 2.28 0.21
CA ILE A 253 -7.93 2.84 -0.54
C ILE A 253 -8.84 1.74 -1.11
N GLY A 254 -8.32 0.52 -1.32
CA GLY A 254 -9.08 -0.66 -1.74
C GLY A 254 -10.15 -1.12 -0.74
N LEU A 255 -10.03 -0.75 0.55
CA LEU A 255 -11.07 -1.00 1.55
C LEU A 255 -12.40 -0.36 1.18
N LEU A 256 -12.37 0.78 0.49
CA LEU A 256 -13.55 1.54 0.14
C LEU A 256 -14.41 0.84 -0.94
N PRO A 257 -13.89 0.45 -2.13
CA PRO A 257 -14.63 -0.40 -3.05
C PRO A 257 -14.93 -1.78 -2.46
N MET A 258 -14.04 -2.38 -1.67
CA MET A 258 -14.31 -3.66 -1.00
C MET A 258 -15.57 -3.58 -0.12
N ALA A 259 -15.69 -2.56 0.73
CA ALA A 259 -16.83 -2.40 1.61
C ALA A 259 -18.14 -2.19 0.82
N VAL A 260 -18.11 -1.40 -0.27
CA VAL A 260 -19.28 -1.21 -1.17
C VAL A 260 -19.66 -2.53 -1.84
N ALA A 261 -18.67 -3.34 -2.26
CA ALA A 261 -18.91 -4.65 -2.87
C ALA A 261 -19.56 -5.64 -1.88
N ILE A 262 -19.09 -5.67 -0.62
CA ILE A 262 -19.73 -6.45 0.45
C ILE A 262 -21.19 -6.02 0.60
N GLU A 263 -21.45 -4.71 0.65
CA GLU A 263 -22.81 -4.19 0.78
C GLU A 263 -23.71 -4.61 -0.39
N PHE A 264 -23.21 -4.55 -1.62
CA PHE A 264 -23.94 -5.01 -2.81
C PHE A 264 -24.19 -6.51 -2.80
N LEU A 265 -23.23 -7.33 -2.35
CA LEU A 265 -23.39 -8.78 -2.23
C LEU A 265 -24.45 -9.14 -1.18
N VAL A 266 -24.41 -8.48 -0.01
CA VAL A 266 -25.44 -8.63 1.03
C VAL A 266 -26.81 -8.20 0.49
N ARG A 267 -26.90 -7.09 -0.25
CA ARG A 267 -28.16 -6.64 -0.87
C ARG A 267 -28.66 -7.61 -1.93
N ALA A 268 -27.78 -8.15 -2.76
CA ALA A 268 -28.14 -9.16 -3.74
C ALA A 268 -28.68 -10.42 -3.04
N ALA A 269 -28.02 -10.89 -1.98
CA ALA A 269 -28.48 -12.02 -1.18
C ALA A 269 -29.83 -11.75 -0.51
N LEU A 270 -30.02 -10.57 0.11
CA LEU A 270 -31.28 -10.20 0.73
C LEU A 270 -32.42 -10.05 -0.28
N SER A 271 -32.12 -9.68 -1.53
CA SER A 271 -33.13 -9.59 -2.59
C SER A 271 -33.70 -10.96 -3.01
N LEU A 272 -33.00 -12.06 -2.73
CA LEU A 272 -33.48 -13.43 -2.96
C LEU A 272 -34.68 -13.78 -2.06
N PHE A 273 -34.76 -13.15 -0.88
CA PHE A 273 -35.80 -13.39 0.11
C PHE A 273 -36.98 -12.42 -0.01
N SER A 274 -36.93 -11.46 -0.95
CA SER A 274 -38.00 -10.50 -1.17
C SER A 274 -38.85 -10.92 -2.39
N PRO A 275 -40.17 -11.15 -2.24
CA PRO A 275 -41.02 -11.51 -3.37
C PRO A 275 -41.00 -10.37 -4.40
N ARG A 276 -40.77 -10.73 -5.67
CA ARG A 276 -40.82 -9.79 -6.79
C ARG A 276 -42.22 -9.77 -7.37
N ASN A 277 -42.84 -8.60 -7.37
CA ASN A 277 -44.06 -8.36 -8.11
C ASN A 277 -43.70 -7.55 -9.37
N GLU A 278 -43.88 -8.13 -10.55
CA GLU A 278 -43.52 -7.48 -11.83
C GLU A 278 -44.35 -6.23 -12.12
N ARG A 279 -45.46 -6.07 -11.39
CA ARG A 279 -46.42 -4.97 -11.50
C ARG A 279 -46.08 -3.76 -10.62
N ILE A 280 -45.12 -3.89 -9.71
CA ILE A 280 -44.67 -2.80 -8.83
C ILE A 280 -43.31 -2.29 -9.30
N GLU A 281 -43.14 -0.97 -9.28
CA GLU A 281 -41.88 -0.32 -9.64
C GLU A 281 -40.69 -0.89 -8.81
N PRO A 282 -39.67 -1.48 -9.47
CA PRO A 282 -38.55 -2.13 -8.78
C PRO A 282 -37.66 -1.10 -8.08
N ARG A 283 -37.20 -1.43 -6.88
CA ARG A 283 -36.24 -0.60 -6.14
C ARG A 283 -34.83 -0.73 -6.74
N LEU A 284 -34.05 0.35 -6.69
CA LEU A 284 -32.63 0.33 -7.01
C LEU A 284 -31.86 -0.55 -5.99
N LEU A 285 -31.39 -1.71 -6.44
CA LEU A 285 -30.63 -2.66 -5.61
C LEU A 285 -29.24 -2.13 -5.26
N ALA A 286 -28.58 -1.49 -6.23
CA ALA A 286 -27.23 -0.95 -6.10
C ALA A 286 -27.17 0.45 -5.44
N SER A 287 -27.96 0.68 -4.40
CA SER A 287 -27.72 1.81 -3.48
C SER A 287 -26.66 1.40 -2.45
N SER A 288 -25.76 2.30 -2.07
CA SER A 288 -24.74 2.02 -1.05
C SER A 288 -24.78 3.07 0.07
N PHE A 289 -24.85 2.58 1.30
CA PHE A 289 -24.71 3.33 2.54
C PHE A 289 -23.28 3.88 2.69
N ILE A 290 -22.27 3.07 2.36
CA ILE A 290 -20.86 3.48 2.42
C ILE A 290 -20.59 4.62 1.44
N ALA A 291 -21.16 4.54 0.22
CA ALA A 291 -21.07 5.64 -0.74
C ALA A 291 -21.83 6.90 -0.28
N ASP A 292 -22.88 6.74 0.53
CA ASP A 292 -23.63 7.87 1.12
C ASP A 292 -22.81 8.63 2.17
N LEU A 293 -21.88 7.95 2.86
CA LEU A 293 -20.97 8.57 3.82
C LEU A 293 -20.00 9.57 3.17
N LEU A 294 -19.72 9.43 1.87
CA LEU A 294 -18.84 10.30 1.09
C LEU A 294 -19.51 11.63 0.69
N ARG A 295 -20.70 11.92 1.21
CA ARG A 295 -21.37 13.20 0.97
C ARG A 295 -20.69 14.34 1.70
N TRP A 296 -20.43 15.42 0.99
CA TRP A 296 -20.08 16.70 1.59
C TRP A 296 -21.33 17.55 1.81
N PRO A 297 -21.60 18.07 3.02
CA PRO A 297 -20.84 17.89 4.26
C PRO A 297 -21.04 16.48 4.89
N PRO A 298 -20.02 15.91 5.56
CA PRO A 298 -20.09 14.56 6.12
C PRO A 298 -21.16 14.48 7.23
N ARG A 299 -22.17 13.64 7.01
CA ARG A 299 -23.27 13.42 7.98
C ARG A 299 -23.55 11.93 8.22
N PRO A 300 -22.56 11.15 8.71
CA PRO A 300 -22.68 9.69 8.95
C PRO A 300 -23.94 9.31 9.73
N LEU A 301 -24.20 10.05 10.81
CA LEU A 301 -25.32 9.78 11.70
C LEU A 301 -26.67 10.00 11.02
N MET A 302 -26.78 11.01 10.15
CA MET A 302 -28.01 11.20 9.38
C MET A 302 -28.17 10.12 8.32
N ALA A 303 -27.11 9.73 7.60
CA ALA A 303 -27.19 8.62 6.64
C ALA A 303 -27.67 7.34 7.34
N LEU A 304 -27.10 7.02 8.51
CA LEU A 304 -27.46 5.82 9.28
C LEU A 304 -28.91 5.91 9.77
N GLN A 305 -29.33 7.09 10.23
CA GLN A 305 -30.70 7.34 10.62
C GLN A 305 -31.68 7.19 9.45
N HIS A 306 -31.36 7.72 8.27
CA HIS A 306 -32.23 7.59 7.10
C HIS A 306 -32.36 6.14 6.67
N GLU A 307 -31.27 5.35 6.70
CA GLU A 307 -31.33 3.91 6.39
C GLU A 307 -32.14 3.15 7.43
N LEU A 308 -31.93 3.41 8.73
CA LEU A 308 -32.68 2.74 9.81
C LEU A 308 -34.16 3.10 9.82
N HIS A 309 -34.50 4.36 9.55
CA HIS A 309 -35.88 4.81 9.45
C HIS A 309 -36.56 4.25 8.20
N ASN A 310 -35.95 4.36 7.02
CA ASN A 310 -36.55 3.92 5.76
C ASN A 310 -36.71 2.39 5.65
N ARG A 311 -35.85 1.62 6.35
CA ARG A 311 -35.81 0.16 6.21
C ARG A 311 -36.41 -0.59 7.39
N PHE A 312 -36.23 -0.09 8.61
CA PHE A 312 -36.68 -0.75 9.84
C PHE A 312 -37.77 0.04 10.57
N GLY A 313 -38.10 1.26 10.11
CA GLY A 313 -39.08 2.13 10.79
C GLY A 313 -38.60 2.66 12.14
N ILE A 314 -37.32 2.47 12.49
CA ILE A 314 -36.76 2.86 13.79
C ILE A 314 -36.45 4.35 13.76
N ASP A 315 -37.20 5.16 14.52
CA ASP A 315 -36.92 6.58 14.66
C ASP A 315 -35.90 6.86 15.77
N LEU A 316 -34.63 6.97 15.38
CA LEU A 316 -33.53 7.31 16.29
C LEU A 316 -33.47 8.80 16.67
N ARG A 317 -34.33 9.69 16.13
CA ARG A 317 -34.33 11.14 16.48
C ARG A 317 -34.54 11.35 17.99
N GLN A 318 -35.26 10.44 18.63
CA GLN A 318 -35.68 10.57 20.03
C GLN A 318 -34.59 10.13 21.03
N ILE A 319 -33.49 9.54 20.56
CA ILE A 319 -32.45 9.00 21.44
C ILE A 319 -31.37 10.07 21.66
N TRP A 320 -31.34 10.69 22.85
CA TRP A 320 -30.36 11.73 23.19
C TRP A 320 -28.90 11.27 23.02
N ALA A 321 -28.65 9.96 23.17
CA ALA A 321 -27.31 9.36 23.20
C ALA A 321 -26.49 9.66 21.94
N PHE A 322 -27.10 9.65 20.75
CA PHE A 322 -26.39 9.95 19.50
C PHE A 322 -25.96 11.42 19.39
N THR A 323 -26.77 12.34 19.90
CA THR A 323 -26.43 13.77 19.94
C THR A 323 -25.30 14.03 20.93
N TYR A 324 -25.30 13.33 22.06
CA TYR A 324 -24.21 13.37 23.04
C TYR A 324 -22.92 12.78 22.47
N MET A 325 -22.98 11.60 21.85
CA MET A 325 -21.82 10.98 21.17
C MET A 325 -21.21 11.91 20.13
N ARG A 326 -22.03 12.57 19.28
CA ARG A 326 -21.53 13.55 18.29
C ARG A 326 -20.76 14.71 18.95
N ARG A 327 -21.26 15.21 20.08
CA ARG A 327 -20.64 16.33 20.81
C ARG A 327 -19.38 15.90 21.55
N ALA A 328 -19.34 14.69 22.10
CA ALA A 328 -18.23 14.16 22.87
C ALA A 328 -17.11 13.55 22.00
N PHE A 329 -17.41 13.09 20.77
CA PHE A 329 -16.45 12.41 19.92
C PHE A 329 -15.22 13.26 19.60
N LEU A 330 -15.41 14.49 19.12
CA LEU A 330 -14.31 15.39 18.77
C LEU A 330 -13.40 15.76 19.96
N PRO A 331 -13.91 16.18 21.14
CA PRO A 331 -13.04 16.48 22.28
C PRO A 331 -12.35 15.23 22.82
N VAL A 332 -13.03 14.07 22.87
CA VAL A 332 -12.37 12.82 23.29
C VAL A 332 -11.25 12.44 22.31
N LEU A 333 -11.52 12.51 21.00
CA LEU A 333 -10.50 12.25 19.98
C LEU A 333 -9.32 13.21 20.10
N ALA A 334 -9.59 14.50 20.35
CA ALA A 334 -8.55 15.50 20.55
C ALA A 334 -7.69 15.20 21.80
N VAL A 335 -8.30 14.78 22.90
CA VAL A 335 -7.59 14.38 24.13
C VAL A 335 -6.74 13.13 23.88
N VAL A 336 -7.29 12.12 23.20
CA VAL A 336 -6.56 10.89 22.85
C VAL A 336 -5.37 11.21 21.92
N ALA A 337 -5.58 12.06 20.92
CA ALA A 337 -4.52 12.50 20.01
C ALA A 337 -3.45 13.31 20.75
N LEU A 338 -3.84 14.19 21.68
CA LEU A 338 -2.90 14.96 22.50
C LEU A 338 -2.08 14.06 23.43
N LEU A 339 -2.71 13.05 24.05
CA LEU A 339 -2.02 12.07 24.88
C LEU A 339 -1.06 11.21 24.05
N GLY A 340 -1.49 10.74 22.89
CA GLY A 340 -0.64 10.00 21.95
C GLY A 340 0.54 10.84 21.47
N TRP A 341 0.32 12.13 21.20
CA TRP A 341 1.37 13.07 20.86
C TRP A 341 2.35 13.30 22.03
N ALA A 342 1.85 13.49 23.25
CA ALA A 342 2.69 13.64 24.45
C ALA A 342 3.55 12.39 24.73
N LEU A 343 2.98 11.19 24.52
CA LEU A 343 3.70 9.92 24.67
C LEU A 343 4.88 9.78 23.70
N THR A 344 4.90 10.50 22.58
CA THR A 344 6.07 10.50 21.66
C THR A 344 7.34 11.07 22.29
N GLY A 345 7.23 11.80 23.41
CA GLY A 345 8.37 12.30 24.17
C GLY A 345 8.94 11.30 25.18
N VAL A 346 8.28 10.15 25.40
CA VAL A 346 8.78 9.11 26.30
C VAL A 346 9.69 8.16 25.52
N HIS A 347 10.92 7.98 26.00
CA HIS A 347 11.94 7.19 25.34
C HIS A 347 12.53 6.15 26.30
N GLU A 348 12.65 4.92 25.83
CA GLU A 348 13.32 3.84 26.54
C GLU A 348 14.69 3.61 25.89
N ILE A 349 15.74 3.62 26.71
CA ILE A 349 17.13 3.44 26.27
C ILE A 349 17.65 2.11 26.84
N PRO A 350 18.14 1.19 25.99
CA PRO A 350 18.64 -0.10 26.45
C PRO A 350 19.97 0.02 27.20
N LEU A 351 20.31 -1.01 27.98
CA LEU A 351 21.52 -1.05 28.84
C LEU A 351 22.83 -0.84 28.06
N GLN A 352 22.89 -1.36 26.83
CA GLN A 352 24.00 -1.28 25.91
C GLN A 352 24.00 -0.01 25.02
N ALA A 353 23.16 0.97 25.33
CA ALA A 353 23.12 2.24 24.60
C ALA A 353 23.05 3.46 25.53
N ARG A 354 23.29 4.62 24.93
CA ARG A 354 23.03 5.96 25.46
C ARG A 354 22.16 6.71 24.46
N GLY A 355 21.33 7.63 24.94
CA GLY A 355 20.48 8.44 24.09
C GLY A 355 20.95 9.89 24.07
N ILE A 356 21.43 10.40 22.95
CA ILE A 356 21.69 11.83 22.80
C ILE A 356 20.34 12.53 22.61
N TYR A 357 19.97 13.37 23.58
CA TYR A 357 18.74 14.14 23.54
C TYR A 357 18.94 15.45 22.79
N GLU A 358 18.23 15.58 21.67
CA GLU A 358 18.15 16.77 20.84
C GLU A 358 16.90 17.58 21.15
N ARG A 359 17.08 18.88 21.39
CA ARG A 359 15.99 19.86 21.46
C ARG A 359 16.08 20.79 20.26
N PHE A 360 15.06 20.80 19.41
CA PHE A 360 15.07 21.56 18.15
C PHE A 360 16.34 21.33 17.31
N GLY A 361 16.86 20.11 17.31
CA GLY A 361 18.08 19.71 16.58
C GLY A 361 19.40 20.10 17.24
N LYS A 362 19.40 20.65 18.46
CA LYS A 362 20.63 20.86 19.24
C LYS A 362 20.80 19.77 20.29
N PRO A 363 21.96 19.10 20.39
CA PRO A 363 22.24 18.16 21.47
C PRO A 363 22.33 18.94 22.80
N VAL A 364 21.53 18.55 23.80
CA VAL A 364 21.50 19.21 25.11
C VAL A 364 22.03 18.29 26.21
N GLU A 365 21.64 17.01 26.18
CA GLU A 365 21.94 16.07 27.24
C GLU A 365 22.13 14.67 26.66
N VAL A 366 22.90 13.83 27.36
CA VAL A 366 23.07 12.40 27.04
C VAL A 366 22.40 11.60 28.13
N PHE A 367 21.33 10.90 27.77
CA PHE A 367 20.59 10.01 28.65
C PHE A 367 21.29 8.65 28.77
N GLY A 368 21.44 8.18 30.01
CA GLY A 368 21.88 6.81 30.28
C GLY A 368 20.76 5.78 30.05
N PRO A 369 21.04 4.49 30.30
CA PRO A 369 20.04 3.44 30.21
C PRO A 369 18.82 3.67 31.11
N GLY A 370 17.62 3.39 30.61
CA GLY A 370 16.37 3.55 31.37
C GLY A 370 15.30 4.32 30.62
N LEU A 371 14.26 4.71 31.36
CA LEU A 371 13.11 5.44 30.83
C LEU A 371 13.30 6.94 31.05
N HIS A 372 13.22 7.72 29.97
CA HIS A 372 13.41 9.16 29.99
C HIS A 372 12.23 9.86 29.32
N ALA A 373 11.97 11.10 29.73
CA ALA A 373 10.93 11.93 29.14
C ALA A 373 11.53 13.23 28.61
N GLY A 374 11.20 13.56 27.37
CA GLY A 374 11.55 14.79 26.70
C GLY A 374 10.33 15.47 26.08
N LEU A 375 10.60 16.53 25.33
CA LEU A 375 9.59 17.17 24.49
C LEU A 375 9.07 16.19 23.42
N PRO A 376 7.76 16.21 23.12
CA PRO A 376 7.19 15.38 22.06
C PRO A 376 7.74 15.78 20.69
N TRP A 377 7.69 14.84 19.75
CA TRP A 377 8.08 15.09 18.36
C TRP A 377 7.21 16.22 17.77
N PRO A 378 7.75 17.18 16.99
CA PRO A 378 9.10 17.26 16.44
C PRO A 378 10.09 18.11 17.28
N PHE A 379 9.71 18.51 18.49
CA PHE A 379 10.51 19.46 19.29
C PHE A 379 11.65 18.77 20.05
N GLY A 380 11.47 17.49 20.37
CA GLY A 380 12.49 16.62 20.96
C GLY A 380 12.74 15.40 20.09
N ARG A 381 13.99 14.92 20.10
CA ARG A 381 14.39 13.63 19.51
C ARG A 381 15.50 13.02 20.36
N VAL A 382 15.53 11.68 20.46
CA VAL A 382 16.64 10.95 21.07
C VAL A 382 17.33 10.13 20.00
N LEU A 383 18.65 10.30 19.86
CA LEU A 383 19.50 9.48 18.99
C LEU A 383 20.17 8.41 19.86
N ALA A 384 19.90 7.13 19.56
CA ALA A 384 20.57 6.03 20.25
C ALA A 384 22.00 5.89 19.73
N VAL A 385 22.96 5.85 20.65
CA VAL A 385 24.37 5.61 20.42
C VAL A 385 24.79 4.42 21.27
N GLU A 386 25.64 3.57 20.73
CA GLU A 386 26.11 2.39 21.44
C GLU A 386 26.94 2.75 22.68
N ASN A 387 26.85 1.92 23.71
CA ASN A 387 27.54 2.12 24.96
C ASN A 387 28.30 0.85 25.36
N GLY A 388 29.62 0.86 25.11
CA GLY A 388 30.49 -0.26 25.46
C GLY A 388 30.39 -1.48 24.54
N VAL A 389 29.70 -1.37 23.40
CA VAL A 389 29.72 -2.40 22.35
C VAL A 389 31.10 -2.39 21.68
N VAL A 390 31.69 -3.57 21.53
CA VAL A 390 33.00 -3.77 20.92
C VAL A 390 32.82 -4.27 19.49
N HIS A 391 33.49 -3.60 18.55
CA HIS A 391 33.46 -3.91 17.14
C HIS A 391 34.83 -4.38 16.66
N GLU A 392 34.81 -5.26 15.66
CA GLU A 392 36.00 -5.71 14.96
C GLU A 392 35.96 -5.20 13.51
N LEU A 393 37.07 -4.63 13.05
CA LEU A 393 37.16 -4.03 11.73
C LEU A 393 38.49 -4.38 11.05
N ALA A 394 38.42 -4.91 9.84
CA ALA A 394 39.58 -5.12 8.99
C ALA A 394 40.08 -3.82 8.33
N ALA A 395 41.40 -3.69 8.19
CA ALA A 395 42.08 -2.54 7.57
C ALA A 395 41.81 -2.39 6.06
N SER A 396 41.38 -3.45 5.39
CA SER A 396 40.88 -3.47 4.02
C SER A 396 39.68 -4.39 3.91
N VAL A 397 38.83 -4.11 2.95
CA VAL A 397 37.68 -4.95 2.60
C VAL A 397 37.65 -5.02 1.08
N SER A 398 37.86 -6.20 0.51
CA SER A 398 37.70 -6.41 -0.93
C SER A 398 36.22 -6.29 -1.31
N PRO A 399 35.85 -5.63 -2.42
CA PRO A 399 34.45 -5.43 -2.81
C PRO A 399 33.66 -6.73 -3.05
N ALA A 400 34.34 -7.88 -3.16
CA ALA A 400 33.73 -9.21 -3.20
C ALA A 400 33.04 -9.62 -1.87
N SER A 401 33.37 -8.97 -0.76
CA SER A 401 32.89 -9.32 0.59
C SER A 401 31.43 -8.97 0.88
N ALA A 402 30.81 -8.06 0.13
CA ALA A 402 29.40 -7.68 0.37
C ALA A 402 28.41 -8.77 -0.09
N ALA A 403 28.86 -9.75 -0.87
CA ALA A 403 28.02 -10.81 -1.42
C ALA A 403 27.98 -12.10 -0.57
N GLU A 404 28.86 -12.26 0.43
CA GLU A 404 29.10 -13.57 1.07
C GLU A 404 28.89 -13.60 2.60
N GLN A 405 28.26 -12.59 3.19
CA GLN A 405 27.73 -12.68 4.57
C GLN A 405 26.44 -13.52 4.67
N MET A 406 26.43 -14.70 4.04
CA MET A 406 25.52 -15.77 4.43
C MET A 406 26.09 -16.45 5.67
N ALA A 407 25.28 -16.62 6.70
CA ALA A 407 25.67 -17.38 7.89
C ALA A 407 25.96 -18.83 7.46
N ASP A 408 27.23 -19.21 7.44
CA ASP A 408 27.62 -20.58 7.14
C ASP A 408 27.02 -21.53 8.19
N PRO A 409 26.47 -22.69 7.79
CA PRO A 409 25.97 -23.70 8.72
C PRO A 409 27.06 -24.12 9.72
N ALA A 410 26.69 -24.30 10.99
CA ALA A 410 27.64 -24.71 12.04
C ALA A 410 28.35 -26.05 11.78
N GLU A 411 27.81 -26.89 10.91
CA GLU A 411 28.31 -28.21 10.50
C GLU A 411 28.85 -28.20 9.04
N GLY A 412 29.34 -27.05 8.56
CA GLY A 412 29.92 -26.88 7.23
C GLY A 412 31.46 -26.96 7.19
N PRO A 413 32.08 -27.02 6.00
CA PRO A 413 33.51 -26.77 5.87
C PRO A 413 33.85 -25.39 6.45
N PRO A 414 35.07 -25.20 7.00
CA PRO A 414 35.46 -23.91 7.56
C PRO A 414 35.31 -22.80 6.51
N PRO A 415 34.79 -21.62 6.90
CA PRO A 415 34.52 -20.54 5.97
C PRO A 415 35.80 -20.14 5.25
N ALA A 416 35.69 -19.76 3.96
CA ALA A 416 36.83 -19.34 3.17
C ALA A 416 37.58 -18.15 3.80
N SER A 417 36.88 -17.30 4.57
CA SER A 417 37.44 -16.20 5.35
C SER A 417 38.38 -16.63 6.48
N ALA A 418 38.36 -17.90 6.89
CA ALA A 418 39.24 -18.45 7.91
C ALA A 418 40.52 -19.10 7.34
N ASN A 419 40.64 -19.22 6.01
CA ASN A 419 41.88 -19.71 5.39
C ASN A 419 43.02 -18.72 5.67
N ARG A 420 44.19 -19.22 6.09
CA ARG A 420 45.41 -18.45 6.43
C ARG A 420 46.66 -18.88 5.65
N LEU A 421 46.48 -19.69 4.60
CA LEU A 421 47.58 -20.23 3.82
C LEU A 421 48.13 -19.19 2.83
N TRP A 422 49.46 -19.07 2.72
CA TRP A 422 50.12 -18.05 1.91
C TRP A 422 49.88 -18.18 0.40
N ASP A 423 49.44 -19.35 -0.08
CA ASP A 423 49.14 -19.62 -1.49
C ASP A 423 47.74 -19.14 -1.92
N ALA A 424 46.91 -18.72 -0.95
CA ALA A 424 45.59 -18.17 -1.16
C ALA A 424 45.60 -16.65 -0.87
N SER A 425 44.71 -15.92 -1.57
CA SER A 425 44.43 -14.52 -1.21
C SER A 425 43.44 -14.48 -0.06
N HIS A 426 43.74 -13.70 0.98
CA HIS A 426 42.81 -13.52 2.10
C HIS A 426 41.85 -12.36 1.82
N ILE A 427 40.56 -12.51 2.17
CA ILE A 427 39.49 -11.54 1.85
C ILE A 427 39.77 -10.14 2.43
N ASN A 428 40.45 -10.10 3.58
CA ASN A 428 40.81 -8.90 4.33
C ASN A 428 42.29 -8.52 4.18
N GLU A 429 43.01 -9.08 3.22
CA GLU A 429 44.41 -8.72 3.00
C GLU A 429 44.55 -7.35 2.34
N LYS A 430 45.65 -6.68 2.67
CA LYS A 430 46.06 -5.43 2.04
C LYS A 430 47.48 -5.56 1.53
N SER A 431 47.66 -5.38 0.22
CA SER A 431 48.97 -5.29 -0.38
C SER A 431 49.61 -3.93 -0.08
N GLN A 432 50.82 -3.94 0.42
CA GLN A 432 51.59 -2.75 0.79
C GLN A 432 53.01 -2.87 0.23
N VAL A 433 53.57 -1.72 -0.14
CA VAL A 433 54.96 -1.62 -0.59
C VAL A 433 55.88 -1.38 0.60
N ILE A 434 56.96 -2.15 0.67
CA ILE A 434 58.01 -2.07 1.70
C ILE A 434 59.38 -1.79 1.06
N ALA A 435 60.30 -1.26 1.86
CA ALA A 435 61.67 -1.07 1.44
C ALA A 435 62.41 -2.42 1.41
N SER A 436 63.32 -2.58 0.45
CA SER A 436 64.19 -3.75 0.35
C SER A 436 65.63 -3.29 0.14
N SER A 437 66.54 -3.83 0.94
CA SER A 437 67.96 -3.56 0.84
C SER A 437 68.71 -4.88 0.62
N ALA A 438 69.29 -5.03 -0.56
CA ALA A 438 70.15 -6.18 -0.89
C ALA A 438 71.56 -5.66 -1.21
N GLY A 439 72.44 -5.65 -0.21
CA GLY A 439 73.78 -5.07 -0.32
C GLY A 439 73.75 -3.57 -0.59
N ALA A 440 74.33 -3.12 -1.70
CA ALA A 440 74.38 -1.69 -2.09
C ALA A 440 73.17 -1.23 -2.93
N LYS A 441 72.18 -2.10 -3.20
CA LYS A 441 71.01 -1.77 -4.03
C LYS A 441 69.75 -1.65 -3.18
N GLN A 442 69.08 -0.51 -3.30
CA GLN A 442 67.76 -0.26 -2.73
C GLN A 442 66.69 -0.61 -3.78
N SER A 443 65.70 -1.41 -3.38
CA SER A 443 64.55 -1.79 -4.20
C SER A 443 63.26 -1.75 -3.35
N PHE A 444 62.13 -2.03 -3.99
CA PHE A 444 60.84 -2.15 -3.31
C PHE A 444 60.34 -3.59 -3.43
N GLN A 445 59.68 -4.07 -2.37
CA GLN A 445 58.96 -5.34 -2.38
C GLN A 445 57.50 -5.11 -2.01
N ILE A 446 56.63 -6.05 -2.37
CA ILE A 446 55.21 -6.02 -2.00
C ILE A 446 54.97 -7.12 -0.98
N VAL A 447 54.26 -6.79 0.08
CA VAL A 447 53.77 -7.72 1.10
C VAL A 447 52.27 -7.57 1.26
N ASN A 448 51.58 -8.67 1.51
CA ASN A 448 50.20 -8.69 1.94
C ASN A 448 50.16 -8.76 3.46
N MET A 449 49.30 -7.95 4.07
CA MET A 449 49.07 -7.96 5.51
C MET A 449 47.59 -8.10 5.83
N ASP A 450 47.29 -8.80 6.92
CA ASP A 450 45.97 -8.83 7.54
C ASP A 450 46.06 -8.14 8.91
N VAL A 451 45.37 -7.00 9.02
CA VAL A 451 45.36 -6.16 10.22
C VAL A 451 43.92 -5.92 10.62
N ARG A 452 43.62 -6.25 11.88
CA ARG A 452 42.32 -6.05 12.49
C ARG A 452 42.40 -5.02 13.62
N PHE A 453 41.39 -4.16 13.67
CA PHE A 453 41.20 -3.17 14.71
C PHE A 453 39.99 -3.55 15.55
N VAL A 454 40.20 -3.71 16.84
CA VAL A 454 39.13 -3.87 17.82
C VAL A 454 38.88 -2.48 18.42
N TYR A 455 37.67 -1.96 18.26
CA TYR A 455 37.33 -0.61 18.68
C TYR A 455 35.97 -0.54 19.37
N ARG A 456 35.74 0.57 20.08
CA ARG A 456 34.42 0.94 20.60
C ARG A 456 34.24 2.44 20.54
N ILE A 457 33.00 2.90 20.67
CA ILE A 457 32.74 4.30 21.02
C ILE A 457 33.14 4.51 22.49
N GLY A 458 33.84 5.61 22.76
CA GLY A 458 34.34 5.92 24.10
C GLY A 458 33.23 5.98 25.15
N LEU A 459 33.55 5.64 26.40
CA LEU A 459 32.57 5.54 27.49
C LEU A 459 32.17 6.90 28.08
N THR A 460 32.55 8.02 27.49
CA THR A 460 32.19 9.36 27.97
C THR A 460 31.09 9.95 27.11
N ASP A 461 30.28 10.85 27.68
CA ASP A 461 29.20 11.49 26.95
C ASP A 461 29.73 12.39 25.83
N ALA A 462 30.91 13.00 26.03
CA ALA A 462 31.62 13.74 25.01
C ALA A 462 32.01 12.84 23.81
N ALA A 463 32.46 11.61 24.06
CA ALA A 463 32.80 10.66 23.01
C ALA A 463 31.56 10.23 22.21
N ALA A 464 30.41 10.03 22.86
CA ALA A 464 29.16 9.72 22.17
C ALA A 464 28.71 10.86 21.24
N LEU A 465 28.82 12.11 21.71
CA LEU A 465 28.52 13.30 20.90
C LEU A 465 29.49 13.42 19.71
N ALA A 466 30.78 13.30 19.96
CA ALA A 466 31.84 13.35 18.95
C ALA A 466 31.63 12.28 17.86
N ALA A 467 31.37 11.03 18.26
CA ALA A 467 31.11 9.91 17.35
C ALA A 467 29.88 10.15 16.46
N THR A 468 28.85 10.82 16.98
CA THR A 468 27.58 11.05 16.25
C THR A 468 27.64 12.26 15.33
N TYR A 469 28.30 13.35 15.75
CA TYR A 469 28.25 14.63 15.03
C TYR A 469 29.52 14.94 14.23
N ASN A 470 30.67 14.37 14.57
CA ASN A 470 31.92 14.62 13.84
C ASN A 470 32.22 13.56 12.77
N SER A 471 31.55 12.40 12.84
CA SER A 471 31.78 11.28 11.92
C SER A 471 30.47 10.76 11.33
N ALA A 472 30.37 10.73 10.00
CA ALA A 472 29.21 10.14 9.32
C ALA A 472 29.32 8.60 9.22
N ASP A 473 30.54 8.07 9.12
CA ASP A 473 30.84 6.64 9.02
C ASP A 473 32.15 6.33 9.76
N ILE A 474 32.02 5.79 10.98
CA ILE A 474 33.14 5.45 11.85
C ILE A 474 34.02 4.34 11.23
N PRO A 475 33.47 3.20 10.76
CA PRO A 475 34.26 2.19 10.06
C PRO A 475 35.11 2.73 8.90
N ALA A 476 34.53 3.57 8.03
CA ALA A 476 35.26 4.17 6.92
C ALA A 476 36.37 5.11 7.39
N LEU A 477 36.11 5.88 8.46
CA LEU A 477 37.10 6.77 9.07
C LEU A 477 38.29 5.99 9.65
N ILE A 478 38.02 4.93 10.42
CA ILE A 478 39.08 4.07 10.97
C ILE A 478 39.88 3.43 9.83
N ARG A 479 39.22 2.89 8.80
CA ARG A 479 39.88 2.22 7.67
C ARG A 479 40.80 3.17 6.89
N SER A 480 40.33 4.39 6.60
CA SER A 480 41.11 5.38 5.88
C SER A 480 42.30 5.90 6.70
N THR A 481 42.09 6.10 8.01
CA THR A 481 43.16 6.50 8.95
C THR A 481 44.21 5.39 9.09
N ALA A 482 43.77 4.16 9.34
CA ALA A 482 44.64 2.98 9.39
C ALA A 482 45.41 2.80 8.09
N SER A 483 44.75 2.94 6.93
CA SER A 483 45.43 2.88 5.63
C SER A 483 46.58 3.87 5.52
N ARG A 484 46.37 5.12 5.94
CA ARG A 484 47.41 6.15 5.90
C ARG A 484 48.58 5.81 6.81
N VAL A 485 48.30 5.39 8.04
CA VAL A 485 49.31 5.00 9.03
C VAL A 485 50.12 3.80 8.53
N LEU A 486 49.44 2.74 8.08
CA LEU A 486 50.08 1.54 7.55
C LEU A 486 50.97 1.85 6.33
N VAL A 487 50.50 2.67 5.39
CA VAL A 487 51.31 3.05 4.22
C VAL A 487 52.60 3.76 4.64
N HIS A 488 52.50 4.70 5.58
CA HIS A 488 53.65 5.48 6.02
C HIS A 488 54.64 4.63 6.82
N ASP A 489 54.16 3.82 7.76
CA ASP A 489 55.02 3.02 8.64
C ASP A 489 55.75 1.90 7.86
N PHE A 490 55.06 1.24 6.92
CA PHE A 490 55.65 0.15 6.14
C PHE A 490 56.61 0.63 5.05
N ALA A 491 56.44 1.84 4.52
CA ALA A 491 57.37 2.41 3.53
C ALA A 491 58.79 2.57 4.09
N SER A 492 58.94 2.70 5.41
CA SER A 492 60.24 2.82 6.09
C SER A 492 60.84 1.50 6.57
N ARG A 493 60.11 0.38 6.51
CA ARG A 493 60.54 -0.91 7.07
C ARG A 493 60.94 -1.91 5.98
N THR A 494 61.82 -2.82 6.36
CA THR A 494 62.25 -3.95 5.54
C THR A 494 61.49 -5.24 5.87
N LEU A 495 61.57 -6.24 4.99
CA LEU A 495 60.85 -7.51 5.19
C LEU A 495 61.27 -8.24 6.47
N ASP A 496 62.56 -8.26 6.79
CA ASP A 496 63.10 -8.93 7.98
C ASP A 496 62.60 -8.29 9.27
N GLU A 497 62.43 -6.96 9.29
CA GLU A 497 61.87 -6.21 10.42
C GLU A 497 60.38 -6.52 10.63
N LEU A 498 59.64 -6.80 9.55
CA LEU A 498 58.21 -7.11 9.60
C LEU A 498 57.93 -8.58 9.95
N LEU A 499 58.80 -9.51 9.54
CA LEU A 499 58.67 -10.94 9.82
C LEU A 499 59.35 -11.39 11.11
N GLY A 500 60.23 -10.56 11.69
CA GLY A 500 60.98 -10.86 12.91
C GLY A 500 60.20 -10.73 14.23
N GLU A 501 60.93 -10.76 15.36
CA GLU A 501 60.37 -10.77 16.73
C GLU A 501 59.58 -9.49 17.13
N GLN A 502 59.59 -8.44 16.30
CA GLN A 502 59.00 -7.13 16.63
C GLN A 502 57.50 -6.99 16.30
N ARG A 503 56.79 -8.06 15.91
CA ARG A 503 55.36 -8.00 15.51
C ARG A 503 54.42 -7.43 16.58
N THR A 504 54.69 -7.72 17.86
CA THR A 504 53.88 -7.19 18.98
C THR A 504 54.08 -5.68 19.12
N GLY A 505 55.32 -5.21 19.02
CA GLY A 505 55.64 -3.77 19.04
C GLY A 505 55.03 -3.02 17.86
N LEU A 506 55.11 -3.60 16.65
CA LEU A 506 54.47 -3.05 15.45
C LEU A 506 52.96 -2.85 15.63
N SER A 507 52.27 -3.85 16.20
CA SER A 507 50.82 -3.77 16.43
C SER A 507 50.45 -2.63 17.39
N GLU A 508 51.22 -2.46 18.47
CA GLU A 508 51.03 -1.36 19.42
C GLU A 508 51.31 0.01 18.81
N ASP A 509 52.39 0.13 18.02
CA ASP A 509 52.78 1.39 17.39
C ASP A 509 51.74 1.86 16.37
N ILE A 510 51.25 0.95 15.52
CA ILE A 510 50.15 1.22 14.59
C ILE A 510 48.90 1.64 15.37
N GLY A 511 48.53 0.91 16.42
CA GLY A 511 47.36 1.22 17.24
C GLY A 511 47.44 2.62 17.86
N LYS A 512 48.59 2.99 18.43
CA LYS A 512 48.84 4.32 19.02
C LYS A 512 48.78 5.42 17.96
N ALA A 513 49.38 5.20 16.79
CA ALA A 513 49.36 6.19 15.70
C ALA A 513 47.94 6.41 15.15
N VAL A 514 47.17 5.34 14.93
CA VAL A 514 45.76 5.43 14.51
C VAL A 514 44.91 6.13 15.57
N GLN A 515 45.07 5.76 16.85
CA GLN A 515 44.36 6.39 17.96
C GLN A 515 44.66 7.89 18.07
N ALA A 516 45.92 8.30 17.89
CA ALA A 516 46.32 9.71 17.92
C ALA A 516 45.67 10.52 16.78
N ASP A 517 45.61 9.94 15.58
CA ASP A 517 44.92 10.55 14.45
C ASP A 517 43.40 10.66 14.67
N LEU A 518 42.77 9.62 15.23
CA LEU A 518 41.35 9.62 15.58
C LEU A 518 41.02 10.66 16.66
N GLN A 519 41.91 10.84 17.64
CA GLN A 519 41.77 11.88 18.67
C GLN A 519 41.90 13.29 18.09
N ARG A 520 42.82 13.50 17.15
CA ARG A 520 42.97 14.79 16.46
C ARG A 520 41.73 15.17 15.65
N LEU A 521 40.99 14.17 15.16
CA LEU A 521 39.73 14.36 14.45
C LEU A 521 38.50 14.44 15.38
N ASP A 522 38.72 14.35 16.70
CA ASP A 522 37.66 14.29 17.71
C ASP A 522 36.57 13.28 17.32
N SER A 523 36.99 12.05 17.00
CA SER A 523 36.06 11.02 16.50
C SER A 523 35.22 10.37 17.60
N GLY A 524 35.60 10.51 18.87
CA GLY A 524 34.96 9.80 19.98
C GLY A 524 35.22 8.28 20.02
N VAL A 525 36.13 7.77 19.20
CA VAL A 525 36.43 6.34 19.07
C VAL A 525 37.66 5.97 19.90
N GLU A 526 37.59 4.81 20.56
CA GLU A 526 38.68 4.18 21.30
C GLU A 526 39.08 2.86 20.63
N ILE A 527 40.35 2.75 20.23
CA ILE A 527 40.97 1.51 19.75
C ILE A 527 41.40 0.71 20.98
N LEU A 528 40.80 -0.46 21.16
CA LEU A 528 41.08 -1.37 22.27
C LEU A 528 42.27 -2.28 21.96
N ALA A 529 42.36 -2.76 20.72
CA ALA A 529 43.46 -3.59 20.26
C ALA A 529 43.68 -3.44 18.77
N THR A 530 44.93 -3.61 18.35
CA THR A 530 45.31 -3.79 16.94
C THR A 530 45.99 -5.13 16.84
N VAL A 531 45.51 -5.98 15.92
CA VAL A 531 45.98 -7.35 15.75
C VAL A 531 46.50 -7.49 14.33
N VAL A 532 47.81 -7.72 14.21
CA VAL A 532 48.43 -8.09 12.93
C VAL A 532 48.42 -9.61 12.83
N GLU A 533 47.45 -10.16 12.10
CA GLU A 533 47.23 -11.61 12.02
C GLU A 533 48.30 -12.30 11.18
N ALA A 534 48.58 -11.76 9.99
CA ALA A 534 49.58 -12.29 9.08
C ALA A 534 50.27 -11.18 8.27
N ILE A 535 51.55 -11.39 7.97
CA ILE A 535 52.31 -10.66 6.96
C ILE A 535 52.96 -11.72 6.08
N HIS A 536 52.69 -11.69 4.78
CA HIS A 536 53.21 -12.68 3.85
C HIS A 536 53.47 -12.06 2.48
N PRO A 537 54.33 -12.68 1.65
CA PRO A 537 54.44 -12.31 0.24
C PRO A 537 53.09 -12.52 -0.48
N PRO A 538 52.85 -11.82 -1.61
CA PRO A 538 51.71 -12.10 -2.47
C PRO A 538 51.67 -13.59 -2.87
N ALA A 539 50.47 -14.17 -3.00
CA ALA A 539 50.30 -15.60 -3.27
C ALA A 539 51.14 -16.13 -4.46
N GLY A 540 51.27 -15.34 -5.53
CA GLY A 540 52.11 -15.69 -6.69
C GLY A 540 53.62 -15.83 -6.39
N ALA A 541 54.11 -15.25 -5.28
CA ALA A 541 55.49 -15.31 -4.84
C ALA A 541 55.73 -16.30 -3.68
N ALA A 542 54.68 -16.84 -3.05
CA ALA A 542 54.79 -17.69 -1.86
C ALA A 542 55.69 -18.93 -2.08
N ASN A 543 55.54 -19.61 -3.23
CA ASN A 543 56.35 -20.80 -3.55
C ASN A 543 57.85 -20.49 -3.70
N ALA A 544 58.20 -19.30 -4.20
CA ALA A 544 59.59 -18.87 -4.30
C ALA A 544 60.22 -18.66 -2.91
N TYR A 545 59.46 -18.11 -1.97
CA TYR A 545 59.89 -17.95 -0.58
C TYR A 545 60.02 -19.29 0.14
N HIS A 546 59.06 -20.20 -0.03
CA HIS A 546 59.14 -21.55 0.53
C HIS A 546 60.39 -22.31 0.03
N ALA A 547 60.75 -22.15 -1.24
CA ALA A 547 61.93 -22.78 -1.82
C ALA A 547 63.24 -22.26 -1.19
N VAL A 548 63.31 -20.98 -0.83
CA VAL A 548 64.48 -20.39 -0.15
C VAL A 548 64.55 -20.84 1.31
N GLN A 549 63.42 -20.97 2.01
CA GLN A 549 63.41 -21.49 3.39
C GLN A 549 63.75 -22.99 3.46
N ALA A 550 63.41 -23.75 2.42
CA ALA A 550 63.68 -25.19 2.35
C ALA A 550 65.12 -25.54 1.93
N ALA A 551 65.87 -24.57 1.39
CA ALA A 551 67.26 -24.71 0.96
C ALA A 551 68.22 -24.31 2.09
#